data_AF-A0AB73L1V2-F1
#
_entry.id   AF-A0AB73L1V2-F1
#
_cell.length_a   1.000
_cell.length_b   1.000
_cell.length_c   1.000
_cell.angle_alpha   90.00
_cell.angle_beta   90.00
_cell.angle_gamma   90.00
#
_symmetry.space_group_name_H-M   'P 1'
#
loop_
_entity.id
_entity.type
_entity.pdbx_description
1 polymer ?
#
loop_
_entity_poly.entity_id
_entity_poly.type
_entity_poly.pdbx_seq_one_letter_code
_entity_poly.pdbx_strand_id
1 'polypeptide(L)'
;PRDEVFAPVDATPYDRVKVLILGQDPYHGEGQGHGLCFSVRPGVKVPPSLRNIYKEMHAELGTPIPDNGYLMSWAEQGVLLLNAVLTVRSGEANSHKGKSWEKVTDAVIRAVASRPDPAVFVLWGNYAQKKLPLIDEERHIVVKGAHPSPLSAKKFF
;
A
#
# COMPACT_ATOMS: atom_id res chain seq x y z
N PRO A 1 14.10 -5.02 -5.36
CA PRO A 1 15.49 -4.67 -5.74
C PRO A 1 16.02 -3.55 -4.85
N ARG A 2 17.35 -3.39 -4.69
CA ARG A 2 17.91 -2.35 -3.78
C ARG A 2 17.49 -0.95 -4.19
N ASP A 3 17.51 -0.66 -5.48
CA ASP A 3 17.23 0.68 -6.01
C ASP A 3 15.73 1.04 -6.00
N GLU A 4 14.87 0.09 -5.63
CA GLU A 4 13.41 0.26 -5.64
C GLU A 4 12.82 0.30 -4.22
N VAL A 5 13.66 0.29 -3.18
CA VAL A 5 13.22 0.34 -1.78
C VAL A 5 12.39 1.60 -1.51
N PHE A 6 12.72 2.71 -2.17
CA PHE A 6 12.04 4.00 -2.03
C PHE A 6 11.16 4.37 -3.23
N ALA A 7 10.91 3.42 -4.14
CA ALA A 7 10.06 3.64 -5.31
C ALA A 7 8.68 4.27 -4.99
N PRO A 8 8.01 3.99 -3.85
CA PRO A 8 6.76 4.67 -3.52
C PRO A 8 6.87 6.20 -3.43
N VAL A 9 7.93 6.72 -2.80
CA VAL A 9 8.12 8.16 -2.60
C VAL A 9 8.73 8.82 -3.84
N ASP A 10 9.47 8.07 -4.65
CA ASP A 10 9.96 8.53 -5.96
C ASP A 10 8.80 8.67 -6.96
N ALA A 11 7.90 7.69 -6.99
CA ALA A 11 6.74 7.69 -7.89
C ALA A 11 5.63 8.64 -7.44
N THR A 12 5.49 8.88 -6.13
CA THR A 12 4.53 9.82 -5.55
C THR A 12 5.24 10.86 -4.68
N PRO A 13 5.74 11.96 -5.30
CA PRO A 13 6.38 13.05 -4.56
C PRO A 13 5.48 13.60 -3.44
N TYR A 14 6.11 14.06 -2.35
CA TYR A 14 5.45 14.51 -1.12
C TYR A 14 4.30 15.50 -1.35
N ASP A 15 4.52 16.50 -2.21
CA ASP A 15 3.57 17.56 -2.59
C ASP A 15 2.40 17.06 -3.45
N ARG A 16 2.54 15.88 -4.06
CA ARG A 16 1.52 15.28 -4.93
C ARG A 16 0.66 14.22 -4.25
N VAL A 17 0.97 13.84 -3.01
CA VAL A 17 0.20 12.79 -2.31
C VAL A 17 -1.24 13.27 -2.09
N LYS A 18 -2.21 12.48 -2.52
CA LYS A 18 -3.65 12.68 -2.28
C LYS A 18 -4.22 11.55 -1.43
N VAL A 19 -3.72 10.33 -1.66
CA VAL A 19 -4.13 9.11 -0.96
C VAL A 19 -2.88 8.37 -0.52
N LEU A 20 -2.86 7.83 0.70
CA LEU A 20 -1.85 6.89 1.17
C LEU A 20 -2.52 5.54 1.42
N ILE A 21 -2.05 4.50 0.74
CA ILE A 21 -2.48 3.12 0.97
C ILE A 21 -1.34 2.37 1.65
N LEU A 22 -1.63 1.75 2.79
CA LEU A 22 -0.62 1.06 3.60
C LEU A 22 -0.70 -0.46 3.47
N GLY A 23 0.38 -1.05 2.92
CA GLY A 23 0.65 -2.48 2.96
C GLY A 23 1.50 -2.89 4.16
N GLN A 24 1.67 -4.20 4.37
CA GLN A 24 2.45 -4.75 5.48
C GLN A 24 3.93 -4.91 5.11
N ASP A 25 4.24 -5.83 4.21
CA ASP A 25 5.58 -6.13 3.69
C ASP A 25 5.52 -6.41 2.17
N PRO A 26 6.66 -6.32 1.44
CA PRO A 26 6.69 -6.57 0.01
C PRO A 26 6.37 -8.03 -0.31
N TYR A 27 5.96 -8.30 -1.55
CA TYR A 27 5.90 -9.67 -2.03
C TYR A 27 7.28 -10.33 -1.99
N HIS A 28 7.33 -11.56 -1.48
CA HIS A 28 8.57 -12.33 -1.26
C HIS A 28 8.88 -13.32 -2.39
N GLY A 29 8.07 -13.36 -3.46
CA GLY A 29 8.35 -14.12 -4.67
C GLY A 29 9.25 -13.36 -5.63
N GLU A 30 10.09 -14.09 -6.35
CA GLU A 30 11.00 -13.51 -7.36
C GLU A 30 10.22 -12.74 -8.44
N GLY A 31 10.71 -11.54 -8.78
CA GLY A 31 10.10 -10.68 -9.79
C GLY A 31 8.78 -9.99 -9.39
N GLN A 32 8.20 -10.31 -8.22
CA GLN A 32 6.90 -9.76 -7.81
C GLN A 32 7.01 -8.34 -7.27
N GLY A 33 7.79 -8.14 -6.20
CA GLY A 33 7.92 -6.86 -5.52
C GLY A 33 8.77 -5.85 -6.29
N HIS A 34 8.26 -4.63 -6.44
CA HIS A 34 8.96 -3.49 -7.04
C HIS A 34 8.80 -2.19 -6.22
N GLY A 35 8.72 -2.34 -4.90
CA GLY A 35 8.66 -1.23 -3.93
C GLY A 35 7.24 -0.76 -3.59
N LEU A 36 6.31 -0.78 -4.54
CA LEU A 36 4.92 -0.33 -4.37
C LEU A 36 4.06 -1.40 -3.68
N CYS A 37 3.31 -1.04 -2.64
CA CYS A 37 2.41 -1.98 -1.94
C CYS A 37 1.30 -2.50 -2.87
N PHE A 38 0.93 -3.78 -2.71
CA PHE A 38 -0.02 -4.53 -3.55
C PHE A 38 0.33 -4.69 -5.04
N SER A 39 1.22 -3.85 -5.59
CA SER A 39 1.56 -3.88 -7.00
C SER A 39 2.57 -4.98 -7.34
N VAL A 40 2.43 -5.53 -8.56
CA VAL A 40 3.40 -6.43 -9.18
C VAL A 40 3.77 -5.95 -10.57
N ARG A 41 4.92 -6.39 -11.09
CA ARG A 41 5.39 -6.03 -12.43
C ARG A 41 4.48 -6.56 -13.55
N PRO A 42 4.51 -5.93 -14.74
CA PRO A 42 3.89 -6.51 -15.94
C PRO A 42 4.39 -7.94 -16.20
N GLY A 43 3.49 -8.82 -16.64
CA GLY A 43 3.77 -10.25 -16.86
C GLY A 43 3.74 -11.12 -15.60
N VAL A 44 3.71 -10.53 -14.40
CA VAL A 44 3.52 -11.27 -13.15
C VAL A 44 2.03 -11.51 -12.91
N LYS A 45 1.68 -12.74 -12.53
CA LYS A 45 0.30 -13.10 -12.17
C LYS A 45 -0.20 -12.21 -11.02
N VAL A 46 -1.38 -11.61 -11.22
CA VAL A 46 -2.03 -10.75 -10.22
C VAL A 46 -2.21 -11.51 -8.89
N PRO A 47 -1.64 -11.03 -7.77
CA PRO A 47 -1.76 -11.70 -6.48
C PRO A 47 -3.21 -11.74 -5.97
N PRO A 48 -3.57 -12.71 -5.10
CA PRO A 48 -4.92 -12.84 -4.59
C PRO A 48 -5.48 -11.57 -3.93
N SER A 49 -4.66 -10.86 -3.15
CA SER A 49 -5.08 -9.60 -2.52
C SER A 49 -5.42 -8.53 -3.54
N LEU A 50 -4.58 -8.33 -4.56
CA LEU A 50 -4.85 -7.34 -5.61
C LEU A 50 -6.07 -7.71 -6.45
N ARG A 51 -6.30 -9.01 -6.72
CA ARG A 51 -7.54 -9.46 -7.37
C ARG A 51 -8.79 -9.09 -6.57
N ASN A 52 -8.73 -9.15 -5.23
CA ASN A 52 -9.87 -8.74 -4.40
C ASN A 52 -10.07 -7.22 -4.43
N ILE A 53 -8.99 -6.43 -4.44
CA ILE A 53 -9.08 -4.97 -4.62
C ILE A 53 -9.76 -4.64 -5.95
N TYR A 54 -9.35 -5.26 -7.06
CA TYR A 54 -10.00 -5.02 -8.37
C TYR A 54 -11.45 -5.48 -8.42
N LYS A 55 -11.80 -6.58 -7.75
CA LYS A 55 -13.19 -7.03 -7.65
C LYS A 55 -14.06 -6.02 -6.91
N GLU A 56 -13.55 -5.46 -5.81
CA GLU A 56 -14.25 -4.43 -5.05
C GLU A 56 -14.44 -3.17 -5.90
N MET A 57 -13.38 -2.67 -6.54
CA MET A 57 -13.46 -1.52 -7.44
C MET A 57 -14.41 -1.74 -8.62
N HIS A 58 -14.50 -2.96 -9.15
CA HIS A 58 -15.45 -3.29 -10.20
C HIS A 58 -16.88 -3.28 -9.67
N ALA A 59 -17.12 -3.88 -8.50
CA ALA A 59 -18.44 -3.95 -7.89
C ALA A 59 -18.97 -2.56 -7.48
N GLU A 60 -18.11 -1.71 -6.92
CA GLU A 60 -18.47 -0.38 -6.43
C GLU A 60 -18.55 0.67 -7.54
N LEU A 61 -17.57 0.68 -8.46
CA LEU A 61 -17.40 1.76 -9.45
C LEU A 61 -17.69 1.34 -10.89
N GLY A 62 -17.97 0.06 -11.15
CA GLY A 62 -18.16 -0.46 -12.50
C GLY A 62 -16.88 -0.46 -13.36
N THR A 63 -15.71 -0.26 -12.76
CA THR A 63 -14.43 -0.17 -13.48
C THR A 63 -14.03 -1.51 -14.09
N PRO A 64 -13.47 -1.56 -15.31
CA PRO A 64 -13.00 -2.82 -15.87
C PRO A 64 -11.84 -3.40 -15.04
N ILE A 65 -11.87 -4.71 -14.79
CA ILE A 65 -10.79 -5.39 -14.07
C ILE A 65 -9.55 -5.44 -14.97
N PRO A 66 -8.41 -4.86 -14.56
CA PRO A 66 -7.19 -4.89 -15.35
C PRO A 66 -6.67 -6.32 -15.56
N ASP A 67 -6.04 -6.55 -16.70
CA ASP A 67 -5.36 -7.81 -17.05
C ASP A 67 -3.95 -7.94 -16.44
N ASN A 68 -3.52 -6.93 -15.67
CA ASN A 68 -2.20 -6.84 -15.05
C ASN A 68 -2.29 -6.27 -13.62
N GLY A 69 -1.21 -6.42 -12.85
CA GLY A 69 -1.13 -5.97 -11.45
C GLY A 69 -0.27 -4.72 -11.22
N TYR A 70 0.00 -3.95 -12.27
CA TYR A 70 0.95 -2.85 -12.23
C TYR A 70 0.24 -1.53 -11.88
N LEU A 71 0.48 -1.01 -10.67
CA LEU A 71 -0.25 0.12 -10.08
C LEU A 71 0.51 1.44 -10.20
N MET A 72 1.49 1.53 -11.10
CA MET A 72 2.27 2.77 -11.30
C MET A 72 1.37 3.94 -11.71
N SER A 73 0.33 3.67 -12.51
CA SER A 73 -0.64 4.69 -12.91
C SER A 73 -1.39 5.30 -11.72
N TRP A 74 -1.54 4.59 -10.60
CA TRP A 74 -2.12 5.14 -9.38
C TRP A 74 -1.12 6.06 -8.66
N ALA A 75 0.14 5.62 -8.57
CA ALA A 75 1.21 6.41 -7.98
C ALA A 75 1.38 7.76 -8.69
N GLU A 76 1.42 7.75 -10.02
CA GLU A 76 1.50 8.96 -10.86
C GLU A 76 0.33 9.94 -10.64
N GLN A 77 -0.82 9.46 -10.18
CA GLN A 77 -2.01 10.26 -9.88
C GLN A 77 -2.06 10.81 -8.45
N GLY A 78 -1.08 10.47 -7.61
CA GLY A 78 -0.99 10.93 -6.22
C GLY A 78 -1.31 9.85 -5.18
N VAL A 79 -1.34 8.57 -5.55
CA VAL A 79 -1.57 7.46 -4.60
C VAL A 79 -0.24 6.91 -4.10
N LEU A 80 0.14 7.28 -2.87
CA LEU A 80 1.33 6.77 -2.22
C LEU A 80 1.10 5.32 -1.75
N LEU A 81 1.64 4.36 -2.50
CA LEU A 81 1.55 2.91 -2.24
C LEU A 81 2.70 2.43 -1.33
N LEU A 82 2.60 2.70 -0.02
CA LEU A 82 3.65 2.45 0.96
C LEU A 82 3.47 1.09 1.66
N ASN A 83 4.56 0.32 1.84
CA ASN A 83 4.58 -0.79 2.80
C ASN A 83 5.13 -0.32 4.14
N ALA A 84 4.68 -0.90 5.25
CA ALA A 84 5.24 -0.58 6.57
C ALA A 84 6.66 -1.14 6.78
N VAL A 85 6.96 -2.29 6.18
CA VAL A 85 8.30 -2.86 6.06
C VAL A 85 8.71 -2.79 4.59
N LEU A 86 9.90 -2.25 4.27
CA LEU A 86 10.28 -1.98 2.88
C LEU A 86 11.10 -3.09 2.20
N THR A 87 11.59 -4.07 2.97
CA THR A 87 12.32 -5.22 2.40
C THR A 87 11.88 -6.53 3.03
N VAL A 88 12.07 -7.63 2.31
CA VAL A 88 11.76 -8.99 2.75
C VAL A 88 12.79 -9.94 2.13
N ARG A 89 13.12 -11.04 2.82
CA ARG A 89 13.92 -12.13 2.24
C ARG A 89 13.05 -12.98 1.33
N SER A 90 13.64 -13.49 0.26
CA SER A 90 12.95 -14.37 -0.69
C SER A 90 12.34 -15.57 0.04
N GLY A 91 11.06 -15.86 -0.21
CA GLY A 91 10.34 -16.97 0.41
C GLY A 91 10.00 -16.83 1.90
N GLU A 92 10.47 -15.79 2.60
CA GLU A 92 10.26 -15.62 4.05
C GLU A 92 9.45 -14.36 4.36
N ALA A 93 8.12 -14.49 4.37
CA ALA A 93 7.21 -13.41 4.75
C ALA A 93 7.57 -12.84 6.14
N ASN A 94 7.47 -11.52 6.31
CA ASN A 94 7.79 -10.80 7.56
C ASN A 94 9.23 -10.96 8.10
N SER A 95 10.17 -11.50 7.32
CA SER A 95 11.57 -11.72 7.75
C SER A 95 12.30 -10.48 8.24
N HIS A 96 11.91 -9.28 7.80
CA HIS A 96 12.47 -7.99 8.25
C HIS A 96 11.54 -7.17 9.13
N LYS A 97 10.46 -7.75 9.64
CA LYS A 97 9.61 -7.12 10.66
C LYS A 97 10.43 -6.80 11.91
N GLY A 98 10.21 -5.63 12.49
CA GLY A 98 10.91 -5.17 13.69
C GLY A 98 12.39 -4.82 13.44
N LYS A 99 12.82 -4.70 12.18
CA LYS A 99 14.19 -4.32 11.79
C LYS A 99 14.32 -2.82 11.46
N SER A 100 13.49 -1.99 12.11
CA SER A 100 13.49 -0.51 12.05
C SER A 100 12.84 0.12 10.81
N TRP A 101 12.40 -0.66 9.82
CA TRP A 101 11.66 -0.10 8.69
C TRP A 101 10.39 0.62 9.14
N GLU A 102 9.75 0.13 10.19
CA GLU A 102 8.55 0.75 10.74
C GLU A 102 8.81 2.18 11.21
N LYS A 103 10.01 2.50 11.72
CA LYS A 103 10.35 3.88 12.13
C LYS A 103 10.44 4.81 10.92
N VAL A 104 10.99 4.31 9.82
CA VAL A 104 11.12 5.07 8.56
C VAL A 104 9.73 5.33 7.98
N THR A 105 8.89 4.32 7.90
CA THR A 105 7.56 4.43 7.31
C THR A 105 6.60 5.20 8.21
N ASP A 106 6.76 5.12 9.53
CA ASP A 106 6.05 5.99 10.48
C ASP A 106 6.43 7.46 10.29
N ALA A 107 7.71 7.76 10.00
CA ALA A 107 8.13 9.12 9.68
C ALA A 107 7.50 9.63 8.38
N VAL A 108 7.39 8.77 7.35
CA VAL A 108 6.69 9.11 6.09
C VAL A 108 5.20 9.40 6.36
N ILE A 109 4.51 8.56 7.14
CA ILE A 109 3.09 8.76 7.48
C ILE A 109 2.91 10.09 8.23
N ARG A 110 3.75 10.37 9.23
CA ARG A 110 3.71 11.65 9.97
C ARG A 110 3.98 12.84 9.05
N ALA A 111 4.94 12.72 8.13
CA ALA A 111 5.22 13.78 7.18
C ALA A 111 3.98 14.10 6.33
N VAL A 112 3.31 13.07 5.79
CA VAL A 112 2.06 13.25 5.02
C VAL A 112 0.95 13.83 5.91
N ALA A 113 0.77 13.36 7.14
CA ALA A 113 -0.24 13.87 8.08
C ALA A 113 0.07 15.31 8.57
N SER A 114 1.32 15.76 8.48
CA SER A 114 1.70 17.13 8.84
C SER A 114 1.51 18.13 7.68
N ARG A 115 1.19 17.65 6.47
CA ARG A 115 1.01 18.52 5.29
C ARG A 115 -0.13 19.51 5.49
N PRO A 116 -0.07 20.69 4.84
CA PRO A 116 -1.19 21.63 4.84
C PRO A 116 -2.41 21.02 4.15
N ASP A 117 -2.20 20.37 3.00
CA ASP A 117 -3.28 19.74 2.24
C ASP A 117 -3.76 18.46 2.93
N PRO A 118 -5.09 18.26 3.05
CA PRO A 118 -5.64 17.02 3.56
C PRO A 118 -5.36 15.86 2.59
N ALA A 119 -5.34 14.66 3.13
CA ALA A 119 -5.08 13.43 2.40
C ALA A 119 -6.00 12.32 2.93
N VAL A 120 -6.26 11.32 2.08
CA VAL A 120 -7.03 10.13 2.47
C VAL A 120 -6.05 9.02 2.85
N PHE A 121 -6.23 8.43 4.03
CA PHE A 121 -5.45 7.28 4.50
C PHE A 121 -6.31 6.01 4.42
N VAL A 122 -5.86 5.04 3.64
CA VAL A 122 -6.54 3.76 3.47
C VAL A 122 -5.85 2.69 4.30
N LEU A 123 -6.51 2.28 5.38
CA LEU A 123 -5.99 1.37 6.40
C LEU A 123 -6.73 0.02 6.38
N TRP A 124 -6.26 -0.87 5.51
CA TRP A 124 -6.81 -2.22 5.37
C TRP A 124 -6.13 -3.24 6.29
N GLY A 125 -6.90 -3.78 7.22
CA GLY A 125 -6.46 -4.78 8.19
C GLY A 125 -5.81 -4.19 9.45
N ASN A 126 -5.73 -5.03 10.49
CA ASN A 126 -5.30 -4.62 11.83
C ASN A 126 -3.88 -4.03 11.86
N TYR A 127 -2.99 -4.49 10.97
CA TYR A 127 -1.63 -3.95 10.93
C TYR A 127 -1.63 -2.48 10.49
N ALA A 128 -2.33 -2.15 9.40
CA ALA A 128 -2.42 -0.77 8.92
C ALA A 128 -3.15 0.13 9.91
N GLN A 129 -4.23 -0.37 10.51
CA GLN A 129 -5.02 0.37 11.51
C GLN A 129 -4.24 0.72 12.78
N LYS A 130 -3.17 0.00 13.12
CA LYS A 130 -2.27 0.38 14.22
C LYS A 130 -1.53 1.70 13.97
N LYS A 131 -1.52 2.20 12.74
CA LYS A 131 -0.92 3.50 12.39
C LYS A 131 -1.89 4.68 12.55
N LEU A 132 -3.14 4.42 12.96
CA LEU A 132 -4.13 5.46 13.22
C LEU A 132 -3.62 6.57 14.17
N PRO A 133 -2.89 6.29 15.27
CA PRO A 133 -2.38 7.33 16.16
C PRO A 133 -1.34 8.28 15.53
N LEU A 134 -0.92 8.03 14.29
CA LEU A 134 0.00 8.90 13.55
C LEU A 134 -0.74 9.94 12.69
N ILE A 135 -2.06 9.85 12.60
CA ILE A 135 -2.90 10.60 11.67
C ILE A 135 -3.84 11.50 12.47
N ASP A 136 -3.91 12.77 12.10
CA ASP A 136 -4.89 13.71 12.63
C ASP A 136 -6.24 13.55 11.89
N GLU A 137 -7.18 12.85 12.51
CA GLU A 137 -8.51 12.56 11.92
C GLU A 137 -9.42 13.80 11.82
N GLU A 138 -9.07 14.94 12.45
CA GLU A 138 -9.82 16.19 12.24
C GLU A 138 -9.49 16.83 10.89
N ARG A 139 -8.26 16.59 10.40
CA ARG A 139 -7.74 17.16 9.16
C ARG A 139 -7.76 16.18 7.99
N HIS A 140 -7.60 14.90 8.26
CA HIS A 140 -7.47 13.85 7.26
C HIS A 140 -8.63 12.87 7.31
N ILE A 141 -8.95 12.26 6.17
CA ILE A 141 -9.97 11.20 6.11
C ILE A 141 -9.28 9.85 6.23
N VAL A 142 -9.81 8.98 7.10
CA VAL A 142 -9.32 7.61 7.24
C VAL A 142 -10.38 6.61 6.81
N VAL A 143 -10.07 5.84 5.76
CA VAL A 143 -10.89 4.73 5.27
C VAL A 143 -10.36 3.43 5.88
N LYS A 144 -11.16 2.79 6.74
CA LYS A 144 -10.81 1.54 7.43
C LYS A 144 -11.58 0.38 6.80
N GLY A 145 -10.92 -0.76 6.65
CA GLY A 145 -11.55 -2.00 6.20
C GLY A 145 -10.75 -3.23 6.63
N ALA A 146 -11.27 -4.43 6.40
CA ALA A 146 -10.49 -5.65 6.58
C ALA A 146 -9.33 -5.70 5.56
N HIS A 147 -8.39 -6.64 5.72
CA HIS A 147 -7.32 -6.80 4.73
C HIS A 147 -7.89 -7.46 3.45
N PRO A 148 -7.44 -7.10 2.23
CA PRO A 148 -7.89 -7.73 0.99
C PRO A 148 -7.41 -9.18 0.78
N SER A 149 -6.72 -9.78 1.76
CA SER A 149 -6.18 -11.14 1.65
C SER A 149 -7.33 -12.16 1.61
N PRO A 150 -7.17 -13.31 0.92
CA PRO A 150 -8.14 -14.40 0.96
C PRO A 150 -8.59 -14.81 2.37
N LEU A 151 -7.69 -14.69 3.36
CA LEU A 151 -7.98 -15.03 4.76
C LEU A 151 -9.05 -14.14 5.40
N SER A 152 -9.23 -12.93 4.89
CA SER A 152 -10.16 -11.93 5.42
C SER A 152 -11.13 -11.38 4.37
N ALA A 153 -11.16 -11.98 3.17
CA ALA A 153 -11.92 -11.49 2.02
C ALA A 153 -13.42 -11.29 2.33
N LYS A 154 -14.02 -12.19 3.12
CA LYS A 154 -15.44 -12.08 3.53
C LYS A 154 -15.79 -10.84 4.34
N LYS A 155 -14.79 -10.18 4.96
CA LYS A 155 -14.94 -8.94 5.73
C LYS A 155 -14.41 -7.72 4.96
N PHE A 156 -13.83 -7.95 3.79
CA PHE A 156 -13.23 -6.92 2.94
C PHE A 156 -14.27 -6.37 1.97
N PHE A 157 -15.04 -7.28 1.35
CA PHE A 157 -16.27 -6.98 0.62
C PHE A 157 -17.42 -6.65 1.58
#